data_AF-A0A2Z2IWJ1-F1
#
_entry.id   AF-A0A2Z2IWJ1-F1
#
_cell.length_a   1.000
_cell.length_b   1.000
_cell.length_c   1.000
_cell.angle_alpha   90.00
_cell.angle_beta   90.00
_cell.angle_gamma   90.00
#
_symmetry.space_group_name_H-M   'P 1'
#
loop_
_entity.id
_entity.type
_entity.pdbx_description
1 polymer ?
#
loop_
_entity_poly.entity_id
_entity_poly.type
_entity_poly.pdbx_seq_one_letter_code
_entity_poly.pdbx_strand_id
1 'polypeptide(L)'
;MCHLDLAILVQKLDEWTDLEENVARILDRLDYWLGTEYTQWTTDPEDPEIKRARAERKRAGYKAPPHPIVFPVAKRPERIHMELLLDAHQEFISFHPEKEKPRDTPMSSGADKSQRKKGTIRQLLAARGE
;
A
#
# COMPACT_ATOMS: atom_id res chain seq x y z
N MET A 1 -26.21 6.16 -20.88
CA MET A 1 -25.44 6.81 -21.95
C MET A 1 -24.91 8.14 -21.40
N CYS A 2 -23.77 8.11 -20.72
CA CYS A 2 -23.19 9.28 -20.03
C CYS A 2 -21.79 9.63 -20.57
N HIS A 3 -21.43 9.10 -21.73
CA HIS A 3 -20.08 9.10 -22.29
C HIS A 3 -19.92 10.10 -23.46
N LEU A 4 -21.01 10.60 -24.04
CA LEU A 4 -20.93 11.55 -25.15
C LEU A 4 -20.45 12.94 -24.69
N ASP A 5 -20.89 13.38 -23.51
CA ASP A 5 -20.53 14.70 -22.97
C ASP A 5 -19.03 14.81 -22.63
N LEU A 6 -18.43 13.70 -22.21
CA LEU A 6 -16.98 13.63 -21.95
C LEU A 6 -16.17 13.79 -23.24
N ALA A 7 -16.68 13.30 -24.38
CA ALA A 7 -15.98 13.34 -25.67
C ALA A 7 -15.86 14.78 -26.21
N ILE A 8 -16.88 15.62 -25.99
CA ILE A 8 -16.91 17.02 -26.44
C ILE A 8 -15.89 17.87 -25.66
N LEU A 9 -15.70 17.59 -24.36
CA LEU A 9 -14.68 18.27 -23.55
C LEU A 9 -13.23 17.92 -23.97
N VAL A 10 -13.02 16.79 -24.66
CA VAL A 10 -11.67 16.39 -25.12
C VAL A 10 -11.20 17.21 -26.31
N GLN A 11 -12.11 17.65 -27.18
CA GLN A 11 -11.74 18.28 -28.45
C GLN A 11 -11.24 19.72 -28.34
N LYS A 12 -11.32 20.34 -27.15
CA LYS A 12 -10.82 21.70 -26.89
C LYS A 12 -9.65 21.74 -25.89
N LEU A 13 -9.07 20.60 -25.55
CA LEU A 13 -8.00 20.51 -24.55
C LEU A 13 -6.65 21.12 -25.01
N ASP A 14 -6.56 21.64 -26.23
CA ASP A 14 -5.36 22.26 -26.77
C ASP A 14 -5.04 23.62 -26.14
N GLU A 15 -6.04 24.30 -25.54
CA GLU A 15 -5.85 25.52 -24.75
C GLU A 15 -5.98 25.18 -23.27
N TRP A 16 -4.90 24.75 -22.62
CA TRP A 16 -4.88 24.55 -21.17
C TRP A 16 -4.59 25.87 -20.44
N THR A 17 -5.64 26.49 -19.93
CA THR A 17 -5.62 27.78 -19.25
C THR A 17 -5.43 27.64 -17.75
N ASP A 18 -5.07 28.74 -17.08
CA ASP A 18 -4.97 28.79 -15.61
C ASP A 18 -6.29 28.43 -14.92
N LEU A 19 -7.44 28.72 -15.55
CA LEU A 19 -8.75 28.37 -15.01
C LEU A 19 -8.94 26.85 -14.99
N GLU A 20 -8.59 26.16 -16.07
CA GLU A 20 -8.70 24.70 -16.15
C GLU A 20 -7.75 24.01 -15.18
N GLU A 21 -6.52 24.52 -15.04
CA GLU A 21 -5.59 24.01 -14.03
C GLU A 21 -6.13 24.23 -12.62
N ASN A 22 -6.67 25.40 -12.30
CA ASN A 22 -7.26 25.69 -11.00
C ASN A 22 -8.45 24.78 -10.69
N VAL A 23 -9.34 24.57 -11.67
CA VAL A 23 -10.48 23.65 -11.52
C VAL A 23 -9.99 22.21 -11.32
N ALA A 24 -9.00 21.78 -12.10
CA ALA A 24 -8.41 20.45 -11.99
C ALA A 24 -7.78 20.22 -10.60
N ARG A 25 -7.07 21.22 -10.05
CA ARG A 25 -6.51 21.17 -8.70
C ARG A 25 -7.57 21.13 -7.60
N ILE A 26 -8.70 21.81 -7.79
CA ILE A 26 -9.83 21.73 -6.86
C ILE A 26 -10.41 20.32 -6.88
N LEU A 27 -10.61 19.73 -8.07
CA LEU A 27 -11.11 18.37 -8.22
C LEU A 27 -10.19 17.34 -7.54
N ASP A 28 -8.88 17.43 -7.72
CA ASP A 28 -7.93 16.52 -7.09
C ASP A 28 -8.02 16.59 -5.54
N ARG A 29 -8.18 17.80 -4.98
CA ARG A 29 -8.34 18.00 -3.53
C ARG A 29 -9.67 17.46 -3.01
N LEU A 30 -10.75 17.64 -3.77
CA LEU A 30 -12.07 17.13 -3.41
C LEU A 30 -12.10 15.60 -3.44
N ASP A 31 -11.46 14.99 -4.44
CA ASP A 31 -11.32 13.53 -4.53
C ASP A 31 -10.55 12.98 -3.33
N TYR A 32 -9.39 13.57 -3.00
CA TYR A 32 -8.61 13.20 -1.82
C TYR A 32 -9.43 13.33 -0.52
N TRP A 33 -10.13 14.46 -0.36
CA TRP A 33 -10.94 14.71 0.83
C TRP A 33 -12.08 13.68 0.95
N LEU A 34 -12.80 13.42 -0.14
CA LEU A 34 -13.89 12.45 -0.17
C LEU A 34 -13.38 11.03 0.15
N GLY A 35 -12.25 10.62 -0.43
CA GLY A 35 -11.64 9.32 -0.14
C GLY A 35 -11.23 9.19 1.33
N THR A 36 -10.73 10.27 1.93
CA THR A 36 -10.36 10.30 3.34
C THR A 36 -11.58 10.20 4.25
N GLU A 37 -12.62 10.99 4.01
CA GLU A 37 -13.88 10.96 4.76
C GLU A 37 -14.56 9.59 4.65
N TYR A 38 -14.65 9.05 3.43
CA TYR A 38 -15.22 7.71 3.22
C TYR A 38 -14.47 6.65 4.01
N THR A 39 -13.13 6.67 3.97
CA THR A 39 -12.30 5.76 4.75
C THR A 39 -12.58 5.90 6.25
N GLN A 40 -12.74 7.12 6.77
CA GLN A 40 -13.08 7.33 8.17
C GLN A 40 -14.46 6.80 8.53
N TRP A 41 -15.46 6.97 7.66
CA TRP A 41 -16.82 6.48 7.90
C TRP A 41 -16.94 4.95 7.85
N THR A 42 -16.15 4.30 6.99
CA THR A 42 -16.20 2.83 6.81
C THR A 42 -15.23 2.07 7.70
N THR A 43 -14.23 2.74 8.27
CA THR A 43 -13.24 2.09 9.15
C THR A 43 -13.84 1.85 10.53
N ASP A 44 -14.00 0.59 10.92
CA ASP A 44 -14.35 0.24 12.30
C ASP A 44 -13.15 0.56 13.22
N PRO A 45 -13.27 1.50 14.18
CA PRO A 45 -12.18 1.83 15.09
C PRO A 45 -11.81 0.69 16.05
N GLU A 46 -12.72 -0.25 16.28
CA GLU A 46 -12.53 -1.37 17.21
C GLU A 46 -11.93 -2.62 16.55
N ASP A 47 -11.79 -2.63 15.23
CA ASP A 47 -11.20 -3.74 14.47
C ASP A 47 -9.78 -4.08 14.98
N PRO A 48 -9.54 -5.32 15.45
CA PRO A 48 -8.23 -5.74 15.94
C PRO A 48 -7.14 -5.67 14.87
N GLU A 49 -7.45 -5.85 13.58
CA GLU A 49 -6.47 -5.77 12.49
C GLU A 49 -5.97 -4.34 12.30
N ILE A 50 -6.88 -3.36 12.33
CA ILE A 50 -6.53 -1.94 12.19
C ILE A 50 -5.70 -1.47 13.39
N LYS A 51 -6.05 -1.92 14.60
CA LYS A 51 -5.24 -1.65 15.81
C LYS A 51 -3.83 -2.23 15.71
N ARG A 52 -3.69 -3.47 15.23
CA ARG A 52 -2.37 -4.11 14.99
C ARG A 52 -1.56 -3.34 13.95
N ALA A 53 -2.16 -3.00 12.81
CA ALA A 53 -1.48 -2.24 11.75
C ALA A 53 -1.01 -0.86 12.21
N ARG A 54 -1.82 -0.14 13.00
CA ARG A 54 -1.43 1.14 13.61
C ARG A 54 -0.27 0.97 14.59
N ALA A 55 -0.30 -0.06 15.42
CA ALA A 55 0.78 -0.37 16.36
C ALA A 55 2.08 -0.73 15.64
N GLU A 56 2.01 -1.53 14.57
CA GLU A 56 3.17 -1.88 13.73
C GLU A 56 3.76 -0.66 13.03
N ARG A 57 2.93 0.23 12.47
CA ARG A 57 3.39 1.49 11.88
C ARG A 57 4.12 2.36 12.90
N LYS A 58 3.56 2.49 14.11
CA LYS A 58 4.18 3.23 15.21
C LYS A 58 5.51 2.63 15.65
N ARG A 59 5.60 1.29 15.76
CA ARG A 59 6.86 0.58 16.07
C ARG A 59 7.92 0.75 14.99
N ALA A 60 7.51 0.75 13.73
CA ALA A 60 8.39 0.95 12.58
C ALA A 60 8.82 2.43 12.40
N GLY A 61 8.34 3.35 13.24
CA GLY A 61 8.72 4.76 13.18
C GLY A 61 8.18 5.50 11.95
N TYR A 62 7.17 4.95 11.26
CA TYR A 62 6.56 5.63 10.11
C TYR A 62 5.94 6.95 10.57
N LYS A 63 6.39 8.05 9.96
CA LYS A 63 5.81 9.37 10.14
C LYS A 63 4.90 9.65 8.96
N ALA A 64 3.70 10.14 9.24
CA ALA A 64 2.86 10.69 8.19
C ALA A 64 3.56 11.92 7.57
N PRO A 65 3.35 12.18 6.27
CA PRO A 65 3.82 13.40 5.65
C PRO A 65 3.17 14.63 6.32
N PRO A 66 3.87 15.78 6.37
CA PRO A 66 3.35 17.00 7.00
C PRO A 66 2.15 17.59 6.27
N HIS A 67 2.02 17.30 4.97
CA HIS A 67 0.89 17.67 4.12
C HIS A 67 0.37 16.43 3.40
N PRO A 68 -0.92 16.40 3.04
CA PRO A 68 -1.47 15.32 2.24
C PRO A 68 -0.83 15.29 0.86
N ILE A 69 -0.40 14.10 0.43
CA ILE A 69 0.05 13.86 -0.94
C ILE A 69 -1.20 13.66 -1.79
N VAL A 70 -1.47 14.59 -2.70
CA VAL A 70 -2.65 14.59 -3.56
C VAL A 70 -2.25 14.13 -4.95
N PHE A 71 -2.82 13.02 -5.41
CA PHE A 71 -2.60 12.51 -6.76
C PHE A 71 -3.47 13.24 -7.78
N PRO A 72 -2.96 13.53 -8.98
CA PRO A 72 -3.76 14.14 -10.03
C PRO A 72 -4.77 13.12 -10.57
N VAL A 73 -6.07 13.43 -10.44
CA VAL A 73 -7.18 12.60 -10.94
C VAL A 73 -7.89 13.31 -12.09
N ALA A 74 -7.94 14.65 -12.05
CA ALA A 74 -8.55 15.43 -13.12
C ALA A 74 -7.79 15.27 -14.44
N LYS A 75 -8.57 15.29 -15.54
CA LYS A 75 -8.05 15.19 -16.90
C LYS A 75 -7.27 16.45 -17.27
N ARG A 76 -6.07 16.26 -17.85
CA ARG A 76 -5.14 17.31 -18.27
C ARG A 76 -4.45 16.89 -19.58
N PRO A 77 -3.74 17.80 -20.27
CA PRO A 77 -2.76 17.43 -21.28
C PRO A 77 -1.76 16.43 -20.71
N GLU A 78 -1.45 15.40 -21.49
CA GLU A 78 -0.67 14.23 -21.05
C GLU A 78 0.65 14.64 -20.40
N ARG A 79 1.37 15.59 -20.99
CA ARG A 79 2.64 16.10 -20.45
C ARG A 79 2.50 16.59 -19.01
N ILE A 80 1.49 17.43 -18.74
CA ILE A 80 1.25 18.01 -17.42
C ILE A 80 0.79 16.94 -16.44
N HIS A 81 -0.12 16.06 -16.87
CA HIS A 81 -0.62 14.98 -16.03
C HIS A 81 0.51 14.07 -15.55
N MET A 82 1.38 13.65 -16.46
CA MET A 82 2.50 12.75 -16.15
C MET A 82 3.54 13.41 -15.24
N GLU A 83 3.84 14.69 -15.44
CA GLU A 83 4.75 15.46 -14.58
C GLU A 83 4.24 15.48 -13.12
N LEU A 84 2.97 15.85 -12.92
CA LEU A 84 2.35 15.89 -11.60
C LEU A 84 2.25 14.51 -10.94
N LEU A 85 1.98 13.47 -11.75
CA LEU A 85 1.88 12.10 -11.26
C LEU A 85 3.24 11.60 -10.77
N LEU A 86 4.32 11.87 -11.51
CA LEU A 86 5.68 11.52 -11.12
C LEU A 86 6.10 12.24 -9.84
N ASP A 87 5.80 13.53 -9.72
CA ASP A 87 6.11 14.32 -8.51
C ASP A 87 5.38 13.74 -7.27
N ALA A 88 4.08 13.45 -7.39
CA ALA A 88 3.29 12.86 -6.31
C ALA A 88 3.80 11.47 -5.92
N HIS A 89 4.19 10.64 -6.90
CA HIS A 89 4.80 9.34 -6.64
C HIS A 89 6.15 9.47 -5.94
N GLN A 90 6.99 10.40 -6.36
CA GLN A 90 8.30 10.63 -5.76
C GLN A 90 8.16 11.08 -4.29
N GLU A 91 7.22 11.98 -4.00
CA GLU A 91 6.90 12.38 -2.64
C GLU A 91 6.38 11.18 -1.83
N PHE A 92 5.47 10.38 -2.40
CA PHE A 92 4.93 9.19 -1.75
C PHE A 92 6.02 8.17 -1.38
N ILE A 93 6.94 7.86 -2.30
CA ILE A 93 8.05 6.93 -2.07
C ILE A 93 8.97 7.45 -0.95
N SER A 94 9.18 8.77 -0.88
CA SER A 94 10.05 9.36 0.15
C SER A 94 9.52 9.15 1.58
N PHE A 95 8.20 9.12 1.76
CA PHE A 95 7.55 8.89 3.06
C PHE A 95 7.20 7.42 3.31
N HIS A 96 7.03 6.64 2.24
CA HIS A 96 6.66 5.23 2.28
C HIS A 96 7.68 4.37 1.51
N PRO A 97 8.95 4.30 1.96
CA PRO A 97 9.92 3.41 1.34
C PRO A 97 9.42 1.97 1.45
N GLU A 98 9.41 1.27 0.32
CA GLU A 98 9.09 -0.15 0.27
C GLU A 98 10.06 -0.89 1.19
N LYS A 99 9.52 -1.62 2.18
CA LYS A 99 10.35 -2.59 2.90
C LYS A 99 10.62 -3.71 1.90
N GLU A 100 11.88 -3.99 1.62
CA GLU A 100 12.26 -5.22 0.93
C GLU A 100 11.52 -6.37 1.63
N LYS A 101 10.61 -7.04 0.91
CA LYS A 101 10.05 -8.30 1.41
C LYS A 101 11.26 -9.20 1.69
N PRO A 102 11.37 -9.83 2.87
CA PRO A 102 12.43 -10.79 3.09
C PRO A 102 12.34 -11.80 1.95
N ARG A 103 13.41 -11.94 1.15
CA ARG A 103 13.45 -12.89 0.04
C ARG A 103 12.97 -14.22 0.60
N ASP A 104 11.94 -14.78 -0.02
CA ASP A 104 11.51 -16.13 0.26
C ASP A 104 12.76 -17.00 0.22
N THR A 105 13.20 -17.45 1.40
CA THR A 105 14.24 -18.45 1.48
C THR A 105 13.66 -19.62 0.72
N PRO A 106 14.28 -20.09 -0.38
CA PRO A 106 13.67 -21.11 -1.19
C PRO A 106 13.34 -22.27 -0.27
N MET A 107 12.05 -22.61 -0.21
CA MET A 107 11.59 -23.82 0.46
C MET A 107 12.49 -24.93 -0.04
N SER A 108 13.27 -25.51 0.87
CA SER A 108 14.01 -26.74 0.67
C SER A 108 12.99 -27.81 0.28
N SER A 109 12.81 -27.98 -1.02
CA SER A 109 12.13 -29.10 -1.64
C SER A 109 12.79 -30.39 -1.18
N GLY A 110 11.98 -31.28 -0.60
CA GLY A 110 12.20 -32.70 -0.31
C GLY A 110 13.63 -33.23 -0.14
N ALA A 111 13.97 -33.61 1.08
CA ALA A 111 14.81 -34.79 1.32
C ALA A 111 14.25 -35.58 2.51
N ASP A 112 13.55 -36.65 2.15
CA ASP A 112 13.23 -37.82 2.95
C ASP A 112 14.40 -38.21 3.88
N LYS A 113 14.14 -38.27 5.19
CA LYS A 113 14.96 -39.01 6.15
C LYS A 113 14.07 -39.77 7.13
N SER A 114 13.33 -40.72 6.59
CA SER A 114 13.14 -42.01 7.26
C SER A 114 14.51 -42.65 7.52
N GLN A 115 15.15 -42.39 8.67
CA GLN A 115 16.17 -43.29 9.24
C GLN A 115 16.21 -43.25 10.78
N ARG A 116 15.59 -44.29 11.36
CA ARG A 116 16.04 -45.06 12.55
C ARG A 116 16.20 -44.31 13.87
N LYS A 117 15.11 -44.32 14.66
CA LYS A 117 15.22 -44.56 16.11
C LYS A 117 15.87 -45.92 16.33
N LYS A 118 17.17 -45.94 16.66
CA LYS A 118 17.83 -47.11 17.23
C LYS A 118 18.60 -46.69 18.48
N GLY A 119 18.10 -47.15 19.62
CA GLY A 119 18.96 -47.55 20.72
C GLY A 119 19.01 -46.64 21.94
N THR A 120 17.96 -46.67 22.76
CA THR A 120 18.19 -46.59 24.22
C THR A 120 17.24 -47.44 25.05
N ILE A 121 17.03 -48.70 24.64
CA ILE A 121 16.44 -49.73 25.52
C ILE A 121 17.39 -50.04 26.71
N ARG A 122 18.69 -49.73 26.60
CA ARG A 122 19.66 -49.84 27.71
C ARG A 122 19.45 -48.81 28.84
N GLN A 123 18.73 -47.70 28.62
CA GLN A 123 18.45 -46.73 29.69
C GLN A 123 17.17 -47.02 30.47
N LEU A 124 16.26 -47.84 29.93
CA LEU A 124 14.99 -48.19 30.60
C LEU A 124 15.06 -49.45 31.48
N LEU A 125 16.09 -50.29 31.31
CA LEU A 125 16.32 -51.48 32.14
C LEU A 125 17.26 -51.23 33.34
N ALA A 126 17.91 -50.07 33.42
CA ALA A 126 18.78 -49.70 34.55
C ALA A 126 18.01 -49.04 35.72
N ALA A 127 16.70 -48.83 35.60
CA ALA A 127 15.87 -48.16 36.60
C ALA A 127 14.91 -49.09 37.35
N ARG A 128 15.12 -50.42 37.30
CA ARG A 128 14.18 -51.38 37.90
C ARG A 128 14.82 -52.60 38.58
N GLY A 129 16.06 -52.47 39.06
CA GLY A 129 16.69 -53.52 39.84
C GLY A 129 17.89 -53.01 40.64
N GLU A 130 17.62 -52.40 41.79
CA GLU A 130 18.27 -52.65 43.09
C GLU A 130 17.20 -52.43 44.18
#